data_AF-A0A4U3MAV3-F1
#
_entry.id   AF-A0A4U3MAV3-F1
#
_cell.length_a   1.000
_cell.length_b   1.000
_cell.length_c   1.000
_cell.angle_alpha   90.00
_cell.angle_beta   90.00
_cell.angle_gamma   90.00
#
_symmetry.space_group_name_H-M   'P 1'
#
loop_
_entity.id
_entity.type
_entity.pdbx_description
1 polymer ?
#
loop_
_entity_poly.entity_id
_entity_poly.type
_entity_poly.pdbx_seq_one_letter_code
_entity_poly.pdbx_strand_id
1 'polypeptide(L)'
;MTTAVHRLTVRVSRERALDRDIEVWYARPVDAPIRSGVSAETLTELRDAVNGVKHFILDVSSDTAVEVDYHYDLPGVSPEVWQAHRELLAHLDKAGLSAADRAALLAG
;
A
#
# COMPACT_ATOMS: atom_id res chain seq x y z
N MET A 1 18.85 23.48 -0.55
CA MET A 1 17.69 23.37 -1.46
C MET A 1 16.74 22.37 -0.84
N THR A 2 15.54 22.79 -0.43
CA THR A 2 14.50 21.86 0.04
C THR A 2 13.95 21.13 -1.19
N THR A 3 14.38 19.89 -1.40
CA THR A 3 13.79 19.01 -2.42
C THR A 3 12.32 18.84 -2.06
N ALA A 4 11.41 19.35 -2.88
CA ALA A 4 9.99 19.16 -2.66
C ALA A 4 9.70 17.65 -2.77
N VAL A 5 9.20 17.04 -1.69
CA VAL A 5 8.79 15.64 -1.70
C VAL A 5 7.39 15.58 -2.31
N HIS A 6 7.25 14.82 -3.38
CA HIS A 6 5.95 14.55 -3.98
C HIS A 6 5.27 13.41 -3.24
N ARG A 7 3.93 13.44 -3.22
CA ARG A 7 3.13 12.46 -2.50
C ARG A 7 2.08 11.88 -3.43
N LEU A 8 2.02 10.55 -3.46
CA LEU A 8 1.03 9.79 -4.20
C LEU A 8 0.13 9.05 -3.21
N THR A 9 -1.16 9.40 -3.18
CA THR A 9 -2.16 8.65 -2.41
C THR A 9 -2.82 7.60 -3.30
N VAL A 10 -2.80 6.34 -2.85
CA VAL A 10 -3.47 5.22 -3.52
C VAL A 10 -4.50 4.58 -2.59
N ARG A 11 -5.68 4.31 -3.13
CA ARG A 11 -6.69 3.47 -2.46
C ARG A 11 -6.47 2.02 -2.86
N VAL A 12 -6.35 1.16 -1.88
CA VAL A 12 -6.14 -0.28 -2.05
C VAL A 12 -7.42 -1.02 -1.73
N SER A 13 -7.98 -1.73 -2.69
CA SER A 13 -9.19 -2.55 -2.58
C SER A 13 -8.88 -4.00 -2.96
N ARG A 14 -9.77 -4.92 -2.53
CA ARG A 14 -9.81 -6.29 -3.07
C ARG A 14 -10.85 -6.33 -4.19
N GLU A 15 -10.45 -6.77 -5.37
CA GLU A 15 -11.28 -6.79 -6.57
C GLU A 15 -11.16 -8.13 -7.31
N ARG A 16 -12.17 -8.46 -8.13
CA ARG A 16 -12.14 -9.68 -8.96
C ARG A 16 -11.56 -9.34 -10.32
N ALA A 17 -10.45 -10.00 -10.67
CA ALA A 17 -9.83 -9.87 -11.98
C ALA A 17 -10.73 -10.53 -13.05
N LEU A 18 -11.16 -9.74 -14.03
CA LEU A 18 -12.14 -10.19 -15.04
C LEU A 18 -11.59 -11.25 -16.01
N ASP A 19 -10.27 -11.28 -16.20
CA ASP A 19 -9.58 -12.17 -17.13
C ASP A 19 -9.32 -13.56 -16.53
N ARG A 20 -9.10 -13.64 -15.22
CA ARG A 20 -8.65 -14.86 -14.52
C ARG A 20 -9.63 -15.40 -13.49
N ASP A 21 -10.71 -14.66 -13.23
CA ASP A 21 -11.72 -15.02 -12.24
C ASP A 21 -11.19 -15.21 -10.81
N ILE A 22 -10.06 -14.57 -10.49
CA ILE A 22 -9.42 -14.60 -9.17
C ILE A 22 -9.58 -13.27 -8.45
N GLU A 23 -9.50 -13.29 -7.13
CA GLU A 23 -9.39 -12.06 -6.35
C GLU A 23 -7.95 -11.53 -6.38
N VAL A 24 -7.81 -10.25 -6.68
CA VAL A 24 -6.55 -9.50 -6.70
C VAL A 24 -6.66 -8.27 -5.81
N TRP A 25 -5.53 -7.76 -5.36
CA TRP A 25 -5.44 -6.42 -4.82
C TRP A 25 -5.36 -5.42 -5.96
N TYR A 26 -6.05 -4.30 -5.82
CA TYR A 26 -6.00 -3.19 -6.75
C TYR A 26 -5.63 -1.91 -6.02
N ALA A 27 -4.65 -1.17 -6.56
CA ALA A 27 -4.22 0.12 -6.04
C ALA A 27 -4.58 1.22 -7.05
N ARG A 28 -5.56 2.05 -6.70
CA ARG A 28 -6.05 3.16 -7.52
C ARG A 28 -5.51 4.51 -7.02
N PRO A 29 -4.82 5.31 -7.85
CA PRO A 29 -4.45 6.68 -7.52
C PRO A 29 -5.69 7.55 -7.23
N VAL A 30 -5.64 8.38 -6.18
CA VAL A 30 -6.74 9.28 -5.81
C VAL A 30 -6.56 10.66 -6.46
N ASP A 31 -5.39 11.24 -6.27
CA ASP A 31 -5.09 12.64 -6.63
C ASP A 31 -3.87 12.71 -7.55
N ALA A 32 -3.94 12.01 -8.69
CA ALA A 32 -2.86 11.95 -9.67
C ALA A 32 -3.34 12.25 -11.10
N PRO A 33 -2.45 12.78 -11.98
CA PRO A 33 -2.74 12.97 -13.40
C PRO A 33 -3.21 11.68 -14.08
N ILE A 34 -2.56 10.57 -13.77
CA ILE A 34 -2.93 9.23 -14.26
C ILE A 34 -3.75 8.52 -13.19
N ARG A 35 -4.98 8.15 -13.56
CA ARG A 35 -5.93 7.47 -12.65
C ARG A 35 -5.95 5.95 -12.80
N SER A 36 -5.20 5.42 -13.78
CA SER A 36 -5.04 3.98 -13.96
C SER A 36 -4.23 3.40 -12.80
N GLY A 37 -4.85 2.49 -12.07
CA GLY A 37 -4.21 1.75 -11.00
C GLY A 37 -3.41 0.53 -11.48
N VAL A 38 -2.80 -0.16 -10.52
CA VAL A 38 -2.12 -1.44 -10.72
C VAL A 38 -2.80 -2.52 -9.89
N SER A 39 -2.79 -3.75 -10.38
CA SER A 39 -3.31 -4.92 -9.66
C SER A 39 -2.21 -5.96 -9.44
N ALA A 40 -2.28 -6.69 -8.33
CA ALA A 40 -1.40 -7.82 -8.04
C ALA A 40 -2.10 -8.85 -7.14
N GLU A 41 -1.60 -10.09 -7.12
CA GLU A 41 -2.21 -11.17 -6.34
C GLU A 41 -1.95 -10.98 -4.83
N THR A 42 -0.75 -10.49 -4.48
CA THR A 42 -0.33 -10.19 -3.11
C THR A 42 -0.13 -8.70 -2.84
N LEU A 43 -0.19 -8.29 -1.56
CA LEU A 43 0.09 -6.91 -1.16
C LEU A 43 1.54 -6.49 -1.37
N THR A 44 2.48 -7.43 -1.25
CA THR A 44 3.91 -7.18 -1.49
C THR A 44 4.13 -6.82 -2.96
N GLU A 45 3.65 -7.66 -3.87
CA GLU A 45 3.74 -7.41 -5.32
C GLU A 45 3.03 -6.11 -5.72
N LEU A 46 1.89 -5.80 -5.08
CA LEU A 46 1.18 -4.54 -5.32
C LEU A 46 2.05 -3.33 -4.95
N ARG A 47 2.71 -3.37 -3.79
CA ARG A 47 3.60 -2.28 -3.34
C ARG A 47 4.80 -2.12 -4.25
N ASP A 48 5.38 -3.22 -4.72
CA ASP A 48 6.49 -3.19 -5.67
C ASP A 48 6.04 -2.60 -7.02
N ALA A 49 4.88 -3.02 -7.51
CA ALA A 49 4.28 -2.48 -8.72
C ALA A 49 4.03 -0.97 -8.60
N VAL A 50 3.37 -0.52 -7.51
CA VAL A 50 3.13 0.92 -7.26
C VAL A 50 4.44 1.69 -7.19
N ASN A 51 5.46 1.17 -6.50
CA ASN A 51 6.77 1.81 -6.44
C ASN A 51 7.47 1.90 -7.80
N GLY A 52 7.27 0.91 -8.68
CA GLY A 52 7.79 0.92 -10.05
C GLY A 52 7.11 1.94 -10.96
N VAL A 53 5.85 2.29 -10.70
CA VAL A 53 5.08 3.20 -11.57
C VAL A 53 4.77 4.58 -10.95
N LYS A 54 5.13 4.85 -9.69
CA LYS A 54 4.73 6.08 -8.98
C LYS A 54 5.16 7.38 -9.67
N HIS A 55 6.36 7.41 -10.24
CA HIS A 55 6.88 8.59 -10.96
C HIS A 55 6.13 8.82 -12.26
N PHE A 56 5.78 7.74 -12.97
CA PHE A 56 4.94 7.80 -14.16
C PHE A 56 3.53 8.29 -13.81
N ILE A 57 2.92 7.76 -12.74
CA ILE A 57 1.59 8.17 -12.28
C ILE A 57 1.52 9.67 -11.98
N LEU A 58 2.58 10.22 -11.38
CA LEU A 58 2.68 11.63 -11.01
C LEU A 58 3.24 12.54 -12.12
N ASP A 59 3.65 11.97 -13.25
CA ASP A 59 4.33 12.69 -14.34
C ASP A 59 5.56 13.48 -13.87
N VAL A 60 6.44 12.82 -13.12
CA VAL A 60 7.69 13.41 -12.58
C VAL A 60 8.92 12.56 -12.94
N SER A 61 10.11 13.17 -12.88
CA SER A 61 11.38 12.46 -13.09
C SER A 61 11.60 11.36 -12.05
N SER A 62 12.24 10.25 -12.43
CA SER A 62 12.61 9.12 -11.55
C SER A 62 13.49 9.51 -10.36
N ASP A 63 14.27 10.59 -10.50
CA ASP A 63 15.14 11.10 -9.43
C ASP A 63 14.36 11.91 -8.37
N THR A 64 13.08 12.18 -8.62
CA THR A 64 12.22 12.91 -7.70
C THR A 64 11.84 12.03 -6.51
N ALA A 65 11.97 12.55 -5.30
CA ALA A 65 11.50 11.85 -4.11
C ALA A 65 9.97 11.77 -4.12
N VAL A 66 9.43 10.53 -4.13
CA VAL A 66 7.99 10.26 -4.08
C VAL A 66 7.67 9.34 -2.90
N GLU A 67 6.90 9.87 -1.96
CA GLU A 67 6.25 9.10 -0.88
C GLU A 67 4.90 8.57 -1.36
N VAL A 68 4.57 7.34 -0.95
CA VAL A 68 3.30 6.70 -1.31
C VAL A 68 2.47 6.43 -0.05
N ASP A 69 1.27 6.99 -0.01
CA ASP A 69 0.30 6.78 1.07
C ASP A 69 -0.75 5.75 0.62
N TYR A 70 -0.77 4.61 1.32
CA TYR A 70 -1.69 3.52 1.02
C TYR A 70 -2.92 3.58 1.94
N HIS A 71 -4.10 3.75 1.35
CA HIS A 71 -5.38 3.77 2.03
C HIS A 71 -6.13 2.49 1.72
N TYR A 72 -6.23 1.59 2.69
CA TYR A 72 -6.87 0.29 2.51
C TYR A 72 -8.38 0.40 2.72
N ASP A 73 -9.14 0.05 1.68
CA ASP A 73 -10.59 -0.11 1.72
C ASP A 73 -10.89 -1.61 1.86
N LEU A 74 -10.92 -2.07 3.12
CA LEU A 74 -11.19 -3.45 3.48
C LEU A 74 -12.63 -3.57 3.97
N PRO A 75 -13.54 -4.22 3.21
CA PRO A 75 -14.91 -4.41 3.66
C PRO A 75 -14.93 -5.19 4.98
N GLY A 76 -15.59 -4.64 5.99
CA GLY A 76 -15.74 -5.26 7.31
C GLY A 76 -14.65 -4.92 8.33
N VAL A 77 -13.62 -4.15 7.97
CA VAL A 77 -12.60 -3.68 8.91
C VAL A 77 -12.82 -2.19 9.18
N SER A 78 -13.11 -1.82 10.43
CA SER A 78 -13.23 -0.39 10.76
C SER A 78 -11.84 0.29 10.69
N PRO A 79 -11.79 1.58 10.31
CA PRO A 79 -10.53 2.33 10.28
C PRO A 79 -9.78 2.35 11.61
N GLU A 80 -10.52 2.30 12.73
CA GLU A 80 -9.98 2.26 14.09
C GLU A 80 -9.24 0.94 14.37
N VAL A 81 -9.83 -0.19 13.97
CA VAL A 81 -9.20 -1.52 14.08
C VAL A 81 -7.94 -1.58 13.23
N TRP A 82 -7.99 -1.02 12.02
CA TRP A 82 -6.82 -0.95 11.15
C TRP A 82 -5.70 -0.08 11.76
N GLN A 83 -6.04 1.06 12.34
CA GLN A 83 -5.07 1.96 12.96
C GLN A 83 -4.43 1.34 14.20
N ALA A 84 -5.21 0.70 15.08
CA ALA A 84 -4.70 -0.03 16.24
C ALA A 84 -3.77 -1.17 15.82
N HIS A 85 -4.12 -1.89 14.74
CA HIS A 85 -3.25 -2.94 14.20
C HIS A 85 -1.93 -2.37 13.67
N ARG A 86 -1.94 -1.22 12.99
CA ARG A 86 -0.71 -0.55 12.52
C ARG A 86 0.18 -0.09 13.68
N GLU A 87 -0.40 0.45 14.74
CA GLU A 87 0.33 0.87 15.94
C GLU A 87 0.99 -0.32 16.63
N LEU A 88 0.27 -1.44 16.73
CA LEU A 88 0.82 -2.70 17.23
C LEU A 88 2.00 -3.17 16.37
N LEU A 89 1.85 -3.20 15.04
CA LEU A 89 2.95 -3.59 14.14
C LEU A 89 4.18 -2.67 14.28
N ALA A 90 3.97 -1.35 14.38
CA ALA A 90 5.05 -0.40 14.59
C ALA A 90 5.74 -0.59 15.95
N HIS A 91 4.99 -0.97 16.98
CA HIS A 91 5.53 -1.30 18.29
C HIS A 91 6.37 -2.58 18.24
N LEU A 92 5.86 -3.63 17.58
CA LEU A 92 6.57 -4.89 17.39
C LEU A 92 7.86 -4.72 16.57
N ASP A 93 7.85 -3.83 15.58
CA ASP A 93 9.03 -3.52 14.78
C ASP A 93 10.10 -2.77 15.60
N LYS A 94 9.69 -1.80 16.43
CA LYS A 94 10.59 -1.15 17.40
C LYS A 94 11.16 -2.11 18.43
N ALA A 95 10.42 -3.15 18.80
CA ALA A 95 10.88 -4.20 19.69
C ALA A 95 11.90 -5.15 19.03
N GLY A 96 12.14 -5.03 17.72
CA GLY A 96 13.12 -5.86 16.99
C GLY A 96 12.71 -7.32 16.86
N LEU A 97 11.43 -7.64 17.00
CA LEU A 97 10.91 -9.01 16.95
C LEU A 97 11.09 -9.60 15.55
N SER A 98 11.42 -10.90 15.47
CA SER A 98 11.47 -11.60 14.18
C SER A 98 10.06 -11.72 13.57
N ALA A 99 9.96 -11.91 12.26
CA ALA A 99 8.66 -12.06 11.60
C ALA A 99 7.85 -13.26 12.15
N ALA A 100 8.55 -14.32 12.58
CA ALA A 100 7.93 -15.49 13.19
C ALA A 100 7.31 -15.18 14.57
N ASP A 101 8.03 -14.42 15.41
CA ASP A 101 7.53 -14.03 16.74
C ASP A 101 6.33 -13.07 16.62
N ARG A 102 6.35 -12.17 15.64
CA ARG A 102 5.22 -11.27 15.34
C ARG A 102 3.98 -12.07 14.93
N ALA A 103 4.14 -13.06 14.05
CA ALA A 103 3.04 -13.90 13.59
C ALA A 103 2.43 -14.71 14.74
N ALA A 104 3.25 -15.24 15.65
CA ALA A 104 2.78 -15.96 16.84
C ALA A 104 1.98 -15.06 17.80
N LEU A 105 2.42 -13.81 18.00
CA LEU A 105 1.74 -12.84 18.87
C LEU A 105 0.42 -12.33 18.31
N LEU A 106 0.25 -12.32 16.99
CA LEU A 106 -0.98 -11.87 16.32
C LEU A 106 -2.01 -13.00 16.14
N ALA A 107 -1.64 -14.25 16.43
CA ALA A 107 -2.48 -15.43 16.27
C ALA A 107 -3.17 -15.90 17.56
N GLY A 108 -2.85 -15.29 18.71
CA GLY A 108 -3.47 -15.55 20.02
C GLY A 108 -4.49 -14.50 20.40
#